data_AF-A0A8T6NRA8-F1
#
_entry.id   AF-A0A8T6NRA8-F1
#
_cell.length_a   1.000
_cell.length_b   1.000
_cell.length_c   1.000
_cell.angle_alpha   90.00
_cell.angle_beta   90.00
_cell.angle_gamma   90.00
#
_symmetry.space_group_name_H-M   'P 1'
#
loop_
_entity.id
_entity.type
_entity.pdbx_description
1 polymer ?
#
loop_
_entity_poly.entity_id
_entity_poly.type
_entity_poly.pdbx_seq_one_letter_code
_entity_poly.pdbx_strand_id
1 'polypeptide(L)'
;MEEALTLRRSIWTSTLISLIGLVVFVAVAALVPQPETQAGLIVLSTVLALIPSVIWLGFFYQQDRAEPEPKKLVVRVFIFGAVAAALVTFLSAYETSVIRQYPSLIVRFILTTFTVALVYEVLKIAVVRYVVLGTNEFDRITDGIVYGLAAGIGFATLLTVSEILRADGLVPLAGAIRAVDNALVHGALGAVGGFYIGRVKIDGKNLQWMLGGLAIVTLGSSIYLVASREVSRSLEFNPWYSLGVALVLTAIVTGVLYYFYRRATLRDTGALQTVSMAINARSKVMPWDIHQRYDFLLIGAALLAAAVAVGSSLTLNTQAERYEGDLALTFAYPSGWVVNADEGGEWLARELTGPGTIKPVLQVSENKSRADSDLQVLAANFTAILDAEKALFVELDSTELEVAGQPAIQVNYSYAAQTASGPVVVRGVETYVTNGDNVIAMRYEAQADVFERGLPAYQRLLNSVQFQ
;
A
#
# COMPACT_ATOMS: atom_id res chain seq x y z
N MET A 1 24.51 -40.66 3.99
CA MET A 1 25.37 -39.58 3.42
C MET A 1 24.98 -39.26 1.98
N GLU A 2 24.79 -40.26 1.13
CA GLU A 2 24.39 -40.13 -0.28
C GLU A 2 22.97 -39.53 -0.45
N GLU A 3 22.02 -39.91 0.41
CA GLU A 3 20.66 -39.37 0.45
C GLU A 3 20.60 -37.88 0.84
N ALA A 4 21.47 -37.45 1.76
CA ALA A 4 21.59 -36.04 2.13
C ALA A 4 22.25 -35.20 1.01
N LEU A 5 23.17 -35.79 0.23
CA LEU A 5 23.82 -35.14 -0.91
C LEU A 5 22.88 -35.02 -2.12
N THR A 6 22.05 -36.03 -2.37
CA THR A 6 21.03 -36.02 -3.43
C THR A 6 19.89 -35.04 -3.10
N LEU A 7 19.43 -34.99 -1.85
CA LEU A 7 18.47 -33.99 -1.38
C LEU A 7 19.01 -32.57 -1.55
N ARG A 8 20.28 -32.33 -1.16
CA ARG A 8 20.94 -31.03 -1.33
C ARG A 8 21.02 -30.64 -2.82
N ARG A 9 21.48 -31.54 -3.70
CA ARG A 9 21.51 -31.28 -5.15
C ARG A 9 20.12 -31.01 -5.74
N SER A 10 19.09 -31.71 -5.28
CA SER A 10 17.71 -31.51 -5.74
C SER A 10 17.12 -30.15 -5.33
N ILE A 11 17.44 -29.67 -4.11
CA ILE A 11 16.99 -28.35 -3.66
C ILE A 11 17.66 -27.27 -4.50
N TRP A 12 18.99 -27.30 -4.65
CA TRP A 12 19.73 -26.32 -5.45
C TRP A 12 19.30 -26.27 -6.92
N THR A 13 19.05 -27.43 -7.54
CA THR A 13 18.57 -27.50 -8.93
C THR A 13 17.18 -26.92 -9.07
N SER A 14 16.24 -27.27 -8.18
CA SER A 14 14.90 -26.70 -8.20
C SER A 14 14.90 -25.18 -7.98
N THR A 15 15.72 -24.68 -7.04
CA THR A 15 15.85 -23.24 -6.77
C THR A 15 16.40 -22.51 -7.99
N LEU A 16 17.44 -23.07 -8.62
CA LEU A 16 18.02 -22.51 -9.83
C LEU A 16 17.00 -22.46 -10.98
N ILE A 17 16.23 -23.54 -11.19
CA ILE A 17 15.17 -23.59 -12.22
C ILE A 17 14.12 -22.51 -11.98
N SER A 18 13.71 -22.27 -10.74
CA SER A 18 12.70 -21.27 -10.41
C SER A 18 13.22 -19.84 -10.57
N LEU A 19 14.47 -19.59 -10.19
CA LEU A 19 15.13 -18.31 -10.45
C LEU A 19 15.27 -18.03 -11.96
N ILE A 20 15.68 -19.04 -12.73
CA ILE A 20 15.71 -18.94 -14.20
C ILE A 20 14.30 -18.67 -14.75
N GLY A 21 13.28 -19.36 -14.23
CA GLY A 21 11.89 -19.14 -14.60
C GLY A 21 11.42 -17.70 -14.39
N LEU A 22 11.83 -17.05 -13.30
CA LEU A 22 11.53 -15.63 -13.04
C LEU A 22 12.30 -14.69 -13.98
N VAL A 23 13.58 -14.98 -14.26
CA VAL A 23 14.37 -14.19 -15.22
C VAL A 23 13.75 -14.28 -16.61
N VAL A 24 13.37 -15.48 -17.05
CA VAL A 24 12.67 -15.70 -18.32
C VAL A 24 11.33 -14.98 -18.32
N PHE A 25 10.55 -15.05 -17.23
CA PHE A 25 9.29 -14.34 -17.12
C PHE A 25 9.45 -12.82 -17.29
N VAL A 26 10.42 -12.20 -16.59
CA VAL A 26 10.69 -10.75 -16.72
C VAL A 26 11.18 -10.41 -18.13
N ALA A 27 12.05 -11.24 -18.72
CA ALA A 27 12.52 -11.05 -20.09
C ALA A 27 11.38 -11.14 -21.11
N VAL A 28 10.48 -12.11 -20.97
CA VAL A 28 9.28 -12.23 -21.82
C VAL A 28 8.38 -11.00 -21.63
N ALA A 29 8.12 -10.58 -20.40
CA ALA A 29 7.30 -9.39 -20.12
C ALA A 29 7.90 -8.10 -20.72
N ALA A 30 9.22 -7.99 -20.82
CA ALA A 30 9.90 -6.88 -21.49
C ALA A 30 9.65 -6.85 -23.01
N LEU A 31 9.35 -8.00 -23.61
CA LEU A 31 9.08 -8.14 -25.04
C LEU A 31 7.60 -8.06 -25.40
N VAL A 32 6.69 -8.09 -24.40
CA VAL A 32 5.25 -7.99 -24.66
C VAL A 32 4.90 -6.56 -25.06
N PRO A 33 4.31 -6.34 -26.25
CA PRO A 33 3.86 -5.02 -26.67
C PRO A 33 2.81 -4.45 -25.71
N GLN A 34 2.87 -3.15 -25.46
CA GLN A 34 1.88 -2.47 -24.63
C GLN A 34 0.53 -2.41 -25.37
N PRO A 35 -0.58 -2.85 -24.75
CA PRO A 35 -1.90 -2.69 -25.34
C PRO A 35 -2.27 -1.21 -25.52
N GLU A 36 -2.89 -0.87 -26.65
CA GLU A 36 -3.33 0.50 -26.95
C GLU A 36 -4.56 0.93 -26.13
N THR A 37 -5.32 -0.03 -25.59
CA THR A 37 -6.51 0.24 -24.78
C THR A 37 -6.21 0.07 -23.29
N GLN A 38 -6.75 0.95 -22.46
CA GLN A 38 -6.69 0.85 -20.99
C GLN A 38 -7.19 -0.50 -20.49
N ALA A 39 -8.33 -0.97 -21.02
CA ALA A 39 -8.87 -2.30 -20.69
C ALA A 39 -7.88 -3.43 -21.02
N GLY A 40 -7.23 -3.36 -22.19
CA GLY A 40 -6.19 -4.33 -22.56
C GLY A 40 -4.99 -4.29 -21.61
N LEU A 41 -4.56 -3.09 -21.21
CA LEU A 41 -3.44 -2.91 -20.28
C LEU A 41 -3.75 -3.50 -18.90
N ILE A 42 -4.95 -3.25 -18.37
CA ILE A 42 -5.42 -3.82 -17.09
C ILE A 42 -5.45 -5.34 -17.16
N VAL A 43 -6.04 -5.91 -18.22
CA VAL A 43 -6.16 -7.37 -18.37
C VAL A 43 -4.79 -8.02 -18.48
N LEU A 44 -3.91 -7.50 -19.34
CA LEU A 44 -2.57 -8.05 -19.54
C LEU A 44 -1.74 -8.00 -18.25
N SER A 45 -1.66 -6.83 -17.62
CA SER A 45 -0.88 -6.67 -16.39
C SER A 45 -1.41 -7.54 -15.25
N THR A 46 -2.73 -7.70 -15.13
CA THR A 46 -3.36 -8.60 -14.15
C THR A 46 -2.97 -10.06 -14.40
N VAL A 47 -3.02 -10.52 -15.66
CA VAL A 47 -2.59 -11.89 -16.01
C VAL A 47 -1.12 -12.11 -15.68
N LEU A 48 -0.25 -11.15 -16.03
CA LEU A 48 1.17 -11.22 -15.70
C LEU A 48 1.41 -11.26 -14.18
N ALA A 49 0.59 -10.57 -13.39
CA ALA A 49 0.71 -10.55 -11.93
C ALA A 49 0.46 -11.91 -11.26
N LEU A 50 -0.31 -12.80 -11.90
CA LEU A 50 -0.61 -14.13 -11.36
C LEU A 50 0.55 -15.12 -11.56
N ILE A 51 1.35 -14.93 -12.62
CA ILE A 51 2.34 -15.92 -13.07
C ILE A 51 3.43 -16.18 -12.02
N PRO A 52 4.11 -15.16 -11.45
CA PRO A 52 5.14 -15.38 -10.43
C PRO A 52 4.60 -16.12 -9.21
N SER A 53 3.37 -15.82 -8.79
CA SER A 53 2.74 -16.47 -7.65
C SER A 53 2.48 -17.95 -7.88
N VAL A 54 2.03 -18.33 -9.08
CA VAL A 54 1.83 -19.74 -9.46
C VAL A 54 3.17 -20.48 -9.55
N ILE A 55 4.19 -19.86 -10.15
CA ILE A 55 5.54 -20.44 -10.24
C ILE A 55 6.10 -20.70 -8.85
N TRP A 56 6.05 -19.70 -7.96
CA TRP A 56 6.58 -19.81 -6.60
C TRP A 56 5.83 -20.81 -5.72
N LEU A 57 4.49 -20.80 -5.78
CA LEU A 57 3.69 -21.76 -5.02
C LEU A 57 3.95 -23.19 -5.48
N GLY A 58 4.03 -23.42 -6.80
CA GLY A 58 4.34 -24.72 -7.39
C GLY A 58 5.77 -25.18 -7.07
N PHE A 59 6.73 -24.26 -7.06
CA PHE A 59 8.12 -24.55 -6.70
C PHE A 59 8.26 -25.01 -5.25
N PHE A 60 7.74 -24.24 -4.30
CA PHE A 60 7.88 -24.57 -2.88
C PHE A 60 7.08 -25.83 -2.51
N TYR A 61 5.91 -26.03 -3.13
CA TYR A 61 5.16 -27.27 -2.96
C TYR A 61 5.96 -28.50 -3.41
N GLN A 62 6.78 -28.37 -4.47
CA GLN A 62 7.65 -29.47 -4.93
C GLN A 62 8.88 -29.72 -4.06
N GLN A 63 9.24 -28.78 -3.17
CA GLN A 63 10.33 -28.95 -2.22
C GLN A 63 9.88 -29.74 -0.97
N ASP A 64 8.60 -29.69 -0.64
CA ASP A 64 8.00 -30.47 0.42
C ASP A 64 7.77 -31.93 0.00
N ARG A 65 8.89 -32.66 -0.19
CA ARG A 65 8.87 -34.05 -0.68
C ARG A 65 8.75 -35.10 0.42
N ALA A 66 9.09 -34.73 1.65
CA ALA A 66 9.15 -35.68 2.76
C ALA A 66 7.74 -36.12 3.17
N GLU A 67 6.83 -35.18 3.41
CA GLU A 67 5.39 -35.45 3.58
C GLU A 67 4.62 -34.25 2.99
N PRO A 68 4.19 -34.32 1.71
CA PRO A 68 3.60 -33.18 1.04
C PRO A 68 2.24 -32.78 1.62
N GLU A 69 2.06 -31.48 1.89
CA GLU A 69 0.78 -30.96 2.38
C GLU A 69 -0.40 -31.20 1.41
N PRO A 70 -1.65 -31.30 1.92
CA PRO A 70 -2.83 -31.41 1.06
C PRO A 70 -2.98 -30.18 0.17
N LYS A 71 -2.89 -30.37 -1.16
CA LYS A 71 -2.98 -29.27 -2.17
C LYS A 71 -4.19 -28.36 -1.96
N LYS A 72 -5.34 -28.94 -1.60
CA LYS A 72 -6.58 -28.18 -1.33
C LYS A 72 -6.41 -27.21 -0.16
N LEU A 73 -5.66 -27.60 0.87
CA LEU A 73 -5.42 -26.78 2.05
C LEU A 73 -4.41 -25.67 1.75
N VAL A 74 -3.34 -25.97 1.01
CA VAL A 74 -2.39 -24.97 0.51
C VAL A 74 -3.09 -23.91 -0.35
N VAL A 75 -3.92 -24.33 -1.31
CA VAL A 75 -4.72 -23.41 -2.14
C VAL A 75 -5.71 -22.61 -1.30
N ARG A 76 -6.34 -23.21 -0.29
CA ARG A 76 -7.23 -22.50 0.63
C ARG A 76 -6.47 -21.39 1.36
N VAL A 77 -5.29 -21.70 1.91
CA VAL A 77 -4.45 -20.70 2.61
C VAL A 77 -4.00 -19.58 1.67
N PHE A 78 -3.64 -19.91 0.43
CA PHE A 78 -3.36 -18.92 -0.62
C PHE A 78 -4.56 -17.98 -0.85
N ILE A 79 -5.77 -18.54 -1.03
CA ILE A 79 -6.99 -17.75 -1.26
C ILE A 79 -7.30 -16.85 -0.04
N PHE A 80 -7.19 -17.37 1.18
CA PHE A 80 -7.40 -16.54 2.38
C PHE A 80 -6.32 -15.48 2.54
N GLY A 81 -5.07 -15.74 2.13
CA GLY A 81 -4.01 -14.75 2.04
C GLY A 81 -4.35 -13.61 1.06
N ALA A 82 -4.90 -13.95 -0.11
CA ALA A 82 -5.42 -12.96 -1.05
C ALA A 82 -6.58 -12.16 -0.43
N VAL A 83 -7.59 -12.80 0.15
CA VAL A 83 -8.71 -12.11 0.82
C VAL A 83 -8.20 -11.17 1.93
N ALA A 84 -7.20 -11.58 2.70
CA ALA A 84 -6.58 -10.73 3.71
C ALA A 84 -5.96 -9.46 3.10
N ALA A 85 -5.30 -9.54 1.95
CA ALA A 85 -4.81 -8.35 1.23
C ALA A 85 -5.95 -7.45 0.74
N ALA A 86 -7.12 -8.00 0.41
CA ALA A 86 -8.29 -7.22 -0.02
C ALA A 86 -8.77 -6.29 1.10
N LEU A 87 -8.83 -6.82 2.33
CA LEU A 87 -9.24 -6.06 3.51
C LEU A 87 -8.32 -4.86 3.76
N VAL A 88 -7.03 -5.01 3.47
CA VAL A 88 -6.04 -3.98 3.73
C VAL A 88 -5.90 -2.99 2.58
N THR A 89 -6.04 -3.42 1.33
CA THR A 89 -5.92 -2.51 0.18
C THR A 89 -6.98 -1.41 0.19
N PHE A 90 -8.16 -1.69 0.75
CA PHE A 90 -9.18 -0.68 1.03
C PHE A 90 -8.75 0.34 2.11
N LEU A 91 -7.93 -0.09 3.08
CA LEU A 91 -7.44 0.73 4.20
C LEU A 91 -6.10 1.46 3.89
N SER A 92 -5.19 0.86 3.10
CA SER A 92 -3.80 1.30 2.91
C SER A 92 -3.56 2.22 1.72
N ALA A 93 -4.51 2.32 0.79
CA ALA A 93 -4.54 3.34 -0.26
C ALA A 93 -4.35 4.77 0.28
N TYR A 94 -4.78 4.96 1.52
CA TYR A 94 -4.80 6.20 2.30
C TYR A 94 -3.47 6.50 2.99
N GLU A 95 -2.81 5.51 3.58
CA GLU A 95 -1.64 5.73 4.43
C GLU A 95 -0.37 6.03 3.63
N THR A 96 -0.25 5.50 2.42
CA THR A 96 0.98 5.62 1.65
C THR A 96 1.23 7.00 1.05
N SER A 97 0.20 7.82 0.80
CA SER A 97 0.35 9.22 0.38
C SER A 97 0.66 10.14 1.57
N VAL A 98 0.04 9.89 2.71
CA VAL A 98 0.23 10.61 3.97
C VAL A 98 1.64 10.39 4.53
N ILE A 99 2.11 9.14 4.57
CA ILE A 99 3.47 8.80 5.02
C ILE A 99 4.52 9.49 4.14
N ARG A 100 4.24 9.67 2.84
CA ARG A 100 5.18 10.25 1.87
C ARG A 100 5.49 11.72 2.12
N GLN A 101 4.58 12.46 2.76
CA GLN A 101 4.70 13.90 3.04
C GLN A 101 5.67 14.19 4.19
N TYR A 102 5.87 13.26 5.12
CA TYR A 102 6.80 13.48 6.23
C TYR A 102 8.24 13.60 5.73
N PRO A 103 8.99 14.68 6.06
CA PRO A 103 10.35 14.90 5.56
C PRO A 103 11.36 13.92 6.19
N SER A 104 11.14 13.51 7.43
CA SER A 104 12.04 12.60 8.15
C SER A 104 11.87 11.14 7.72
N LEU A 105 12.95 10.54 7.20
CA LEU A 105 13.00 9.11 6.87
C LEU A 105 12.64 8.22 8.07
N ILE A 106 13.08 8.61 9.27
CA ILE A 106 12.81 7.86 10.51
C ILE A 106 11.30 7.86 10.79
N VAL A 107 10.64 9.00 10.63
CA VAL A 107 9.18 9.10 10.81
C VAL A 107 8.46 8.27 9.75
N ARG A 108 8.88 8.35 8.47
CA ARG A 108 8.32 7.52 7.39
C ARG A 108 8.46 6.02 7.70
N PHE A 109 9.59 5.60 8.25
CA PHE A 109 9.84 4.23 8.64
C PHE A 109 8.96 3.77 9.81
N ILE A 110 8.85 4.58 10.87
CA ILE A 110 8.00 4.26 12.02
C ILE A 110 6.53 4.14 11.59
N LEU A 111 6.02 5.11 10.83
CA LEU A 111 4.63 5.06 10.36
C LEU A 111 4.40 3.85 9.44
N THR A 112 5.26 3.64 8.44
CA THR A 112 5.16 2.45 7.57
C THR A 112 5.17 1.15 8.38
N THR A 113 5.94 1.10 9.46
CA THR A 113 6.02 -0.07 10.34
C THR A 113 4.72 -0.35 11.05
N PHE A 114 4.17 0.64 11.75
CA PHE A 114 3.02 0.41 12.62
C PHE A 114 1.68 0.43 11.89
N THR A 115 1.58 1.11 10.75
CA THR A 115 0.30 1.28 10.06
C THR A 115 0.13 0.33 8.86
N VAL A 116 1.21 0.08 8.11
CA VAL A 116 1.17 -0.79 6.92
C VAL A 116 1.75 -2.17 7.21
N ALA A 117 3.04 -2.25 7.53
CA ALA A 117 3.77 -3.51 7.61
C ALA A 117 3.23 -4.43 8.71
N LEU A 118 2.93 -3.87 9.90
CA LEU A 118 2.39 -4.64 11.01
C LEU A 118 1.05 -5.29 10.65
N VAL A 119 0.16 -4.54 10.00
CA VAL A 119 -1.16 -5.05 9.57
C VAL A 119 -1.00 -6.18 8.55
N TYR A 120 -0.09 -6.02 7.58
CA TYR A 120 0.17 -7.02 6.55
C TYR A 120 0.61 -8.34 7.20
N GLU A 121 1.55 -8.29 8.14
CA GLU A 121 2.09 -9.48 8.78
C GLU A 121 1.11 -10.12 9.77
N VAL A 122 0.38 -9.31 10.55
CA VAL A 122 -0.67 -9.77 11.46
C VAL A 122 -1.73 -10.55 10.69
N LEU A 123 -2.18 -10.06 9.54
CA LEU A 123 -3.21 -10.74 8.77
C LEU A 123 -2.72 -12.01 8.10
N LYS A 124 -1.48 -12.04 7.58
CA LYS A 124 -0.89 -13.28 7.05
C LYS A 124 -0.77 -14.36 8.13
N ILE A 125 -0.32 -13.97 9.33
CA ILE A 125 -0.27 -14.86 10.49
C ILE A 125 -1.69 -15.28 10.91
N ALA A 126 -2.67 -14.37 10.89
CA ALA A 126 -4.06 -14.69 11.18
C ALA A 126 -4.62 -15.73 10.21
N VAL A 127 -4.32 -15.62 8.91
CA VAL A 127 -4.71 -16.62 7.91
C VAL A 127 -4.18 -18.00 8.30
N VAL A 128 -2.88 -18.13 8.61
CA VAL A 128 -2.31 -19.42 9.05
C VAL A 128 -2.97 -19.90 10.33
N ARG A 129 -3.17 -19.00 11.31
CA ARG A 129 -3.78 -19.31 12.59
C ARG A 129 -5.20 -19.88 12.44
N TYR A 130 -6.05 -19.21 11.66
CA TYR A 130 -7.47 -19.55 11.59
C TYR A 130 -7.79 -20.63 10.55
N VAL A 131 -6.96 -20.79 9.50
CA VAL A 131 -7.23 -21.74 8.42
C VAL A 131 -6.61 -23.11 8.70
N VAL A 132 -5.38 -23.17 9.23
CA VAL A 132 -4.61 -24.44 9.32
C VAL A 132 -4.16 -24.81 10.73
N LEU A 133 -3.95 -23.85 11.63
CA LEU A 133 -3.38 -24.16 12.96
C LEU A 133 -4.26 -25.14 13.75
N GLY A 134 -5.59 -25.07 13.60
CA GLY A 134 -6.54 -25.98 14.24
C GLY A 134 -6.74 -27.33 13.54
N THR A 135 -6.12 -27.53 12.38
CA THR A 135 -6.26 -28.77 11.60
C THR A 135 -5.26 -29.83 12.06
N ASN A 136 -5.56 -31.09 11.72
CA ASN A 136 -4.64 -32.22 11.93
C ASN A 136 -3.48 -32.21 10.91
N GLU A 137 -3.58 -31.42 9.84
CA GLU A 137 -2.57 -31.30 8.77
C GLU A 137 -1.43 -30.34 9.14
N PHE A 138 -1.46 -29.75 10.34
CA PHE A 138 -0.36 -28.93 10.84
C PHE A 138 0.24 -29.68 12.02
N ASP A 139 1.18 -30.58 11.76
CA ASP A 139 1.78 -31.45 12.76
C ASP A 139 3.30 -31.30 12.88
N ARG A 140 3.93 -30.54 11.97
CA ARG A 140 5.35 -30.19 12.00
C ARG A 140 5.58 -28.69 11.89
N ILE A 141 6.79 -28.29 12.23
CA ILE A 141 7.24 -26.89 12.09
C ILE A 141 7.34 -26.50 10.61
N THR A 142 7.67 -27.46 9.74
CA THR A 142 7.82 -27.30 8.30
C THR A 142 6.51 -26.93 7.62
N ASP A 143 5.39 -27.48 8.08
CA ASP A 143 4.06 -27.18 7.53
C ASP A 143 3.71 -25.71 7.77
N GLY A 144 4.09 -25.19 8.94
CA GLY A 144 4.00 -23.76 9.25
C GLY A 144 4.70 -22.90 8.20
N ILE A 145 5.90 -23.29 7.76
CA ILE A 145 6.64 -22.59 6.69
C ILE A 145 5.88 -22.65 5.37
N VAL A 146 5.37 -23.83 4.97
CA VAL A 146 4.65 -24.03 3.71
C VAL A 146 3.34 -23.22 3.68
N TYR A 147 2.55 -23.29 4.75
CA TYR A 147 1.30 -22.53 4.87
C TYR A 147 1.55 -21.03 5.00
N GLY A 148 2.56 -20.61 5.77
CA GLY A 148 2.95 -19.21 5.87
C GLY A 148 3.39 -18.63 4.53
N LEU A 149 4.16 -19.40 3.76
CA LEU A 149 4.54 -19.04 2.40
C LEU A 149 3.32 -18.93 1.48
N ALA A 150 2.41 -19.89 1.52
CA ALA A 150 1.18 -19.85 0.71
C ALA A 150 0.33 -18.62 1.02
N ALA A 151 0.17 -18.28 2.31
CA ALA A 151 -0.54 -17.08 2.75
C ALA A 151 0.16 -15.81 2.25
N GLY A 152 1.49 -15.77 2.34
CA GLY A 152 2.32 -14.67 1.85
C GLY A 152 2.23 -14.45 0.34
N ILE A 153 2.31 -15.52 -0.45
CA ILE A 153 2.20 -15.43 -1.91
C ILE A 153 0.79 -14.98 -2.31
N GLY A 154 -0.27 -15.55 -1.71
CA GLY A 154 -1.64 -15.12 -1.98
C GLY A 154 -1.88 -13.65 -1.66
N PHE A 155 -1.34 -13.18 -0.52
CA PHE A 155 -1.37 -11.77 -0.14
C PHE A 155 -0.67 -10.89 -1.19
N ALA A 156 0.52 -11.28 -1.65
CA ALA A 156 1.25 -10.56 -2.70
C ALA A 156 0.52 -10.53 -4.04
N THR A 157 -0.14 -11.63 -4.43
CA THR A 157 -0.90 -11.69 -5.68
C THR A 157 -1.97 -10.60 -5.69
N LEU A 158 -2.83 -10.57 -4.67
CA LEU A 158 -3.91 -9.59 -4.65
C LEU A 158 -3.40 -8.17 -4.40
N LEU A 159 -2.33 -7.98 -3.61
CA LEU A 159 -1.72 -6.67 -3.45
C LEU A 159 -1.27 -6.10 -4.80
N THR A 160 -0.62 -6.91 -5.64
CA THR A 160 -0.18 -6.51 -6.98
C THR A 160 -1.36 -6.24 -7.92
N VAL A 161 -2.39 -7.09 -7.90
CA VAL A 161 -3.60 -6.89 -8.71
C VAL A 161 -4.32 -5.60 -8.30
N SER A 162 -4.43 -5.33 -7.00
CA SER A 162 -5.06 -4.11 -6.49
C SER A 162 -4.28 -2.86 -6.89
N GLU A 163 -2.95 -2.94 -6.93
CA GLU A 163 -2.08 -1.85 -7.41
C GLU A 163 -2.30 -1.60 -8.91
N ILE A 164 -2.38 -2.65 -9.73
CA ILE A 164 -2.69 -2.55 -11.15
C ILE A 164 -4.04 -1.87 -11.39
N LEU A 165 -5.07 -2.30 -10.67
CA LEU A 165 -6.42 -1.75 -10.81
C LEU A 165 -6.48 -0.27 -10.40
N ARG A 166 -5.72 0.14 -9.38
CA ARG A 166 -5.64 1.54 -8.94
C ARG A 166 -4.83 2.44 -9.87
N ALA A 167 -3.90 1.85 -10.63
CA ALA A 167 -3.07 2.56 -11.59
C ALA A 167 -3.68 2.58 -13.01
N ASP A 168 -4.91 2.09 -13.19
CA ASP A 168 -5.54 1.93 -14.49
C ASP A 168 -4.73 1.07 -15.48
N GLY A 169 -3.98 0.11 -14.93
CA GLY A 169 -3.03 -0.73 -15.65
C GLY A 169 -1.58 -0.37 -15.35
N LEU A 170 -0.68 -1.31 -15.58
CA LEU A 170 0.77 -1.08 -15.49
C LEU A 170 1.43 -1.47 -16.81
N VAL A 171 2.48 -0.75 -17.17
CA VAL A 171 3.41 -1.16 -18.23
C VAL A 171 3.84 -2.62 -17.99
N PRO A 172 3.78 -3.52 -18.98
CA PRO A 172 3.98 -4.96 -18.78
C PRO A 172 5.24 -5.33 -18.01
N LEU A 173 6.38 -4.70 -18.34
CA LEU A 173 7.64 -4.90 -17.64
C LEU A 173 7.56 -4.47 -16.17
N ALA A 174 7.03 -3.28 -15.89
CA ALA A 174 6.91 -2.76 -14.54
C ALA A 174 5.95 -3.62 -13.69
N GLY A 175 4.81 -4.02 -14.25
CA GLY A 175 3.85 -4.91 -13.60
C GLY A 175 4.44 -6.30 -13.32
N ALA A 176 5.20 -6.85 -14.27
CA ALA A 176 5.88 -8.13 -14.10
C ALA A 176 6.95 -8.07 -13.00
N ILE A 177 7.81 -7.06 -12.99
CA ILE A 177 8.79 -6.85 -11.93
C ILE A 177 8.09 -6.72 -10.58
N ARG A 178 7.04 -5.89 -10.50
CA ARG A 178 6.26 -5.68 -9.27
C ARG A 178 5.68 -6.99 -8.72
N ALA A 179 5.16 -7.84 -9.60
CA ALA A 179 4.61 -9.15 -9.25
C ALA A 179 5.69 -10.09 -8.70
N VAL A 180 6.88 -10.09 -9.30
CA VAL A 180 8.04 -10.87 -8.82
C VAL A 180 8.48 -10.38 -7.45
N ASP A 181 8.66 -9.07 -7.28
CA ASP A 181 9.14 -8.47 -6.03
C ASP A 181 8.21 -8.78 -4.86
N ASN A 182 6.91 -8.56 -5.06
CA ASN A 182 5.90 -8.82 -4.03
C ASN A 182 5.84 -10.31 -3.68
N ALA A 183 5.83 -11.20 -4.68
CA ALA A 183 5.77 -12.64 -4.44
C ALA A 183 6.98 -13.14 -3.65
N LEU A 184 8.19 -12.65 -3.98
CA LEU A 184 9.43 -12.97 -3.28
C LEU A 184 9.39 -12.55 -1.81
N VAL A 185 9.13 -11.26 -1.57
CA VAL A 185 9.23 -10.68 -0.23
C VAL A 185 8.13 -11.21 0.69
N HIS A 186 6.87 -11.16 0.25
CA HIS A 186 5.76 -11.60 1.10
C HIS A 186 5.76 -13.11 1.28
N GLY A 187 6.16 -13.89 0.27
CA GLY A 187 6.33 -15.33 0.39
C GLY A 187 7.40 -15.69 1.43
N ALA A 188 8.57 -15.04 1.37
CA ALA A 188 9.66 -15.29 2.31
C ALA A 188 9.33 -14.84 3.75
N LEU A 189 8.75 -13.65 3.92
CA LEU A 189 8.31 -13.18 5.24
C LEU A 189 7.16 -14.01 5.80
N GLY A 190 6.23 -14.44 4.93
CA GLY A 190 5.17 -15.38 5.28
C GLY A 190 5.72 -16.70 5.78
N ALA A 191 6.74 -17.25 5.11
CA ALA A 191 7.44 -18.47 5.54
C ALA A 191 8.09 -18.31 6.92
N VAL A 192 8.70 -17.15 7.22
CA VAL A 192 9.23 -16.84 8.55
C VAL A 192 8.11 -16.76 9.59
N GLY A 193 7.03 -16.02 9.33
CA GLY A 193 5.88 -15.96 10.25
C GLY A 193 5.29 -17.34 10.52
N GLY A 194 5.21 -18.16 9.47
CA GLY A 194 4.84 -19.57 9.51
C GLY A 194 5.73 -20.43 10.39
N PHE A 195 7.04 -20.26 10.30
CA PHE A 195 8.00 -20.92 11.20
C PHE A 195 7.74 -20.56 12.67
N TYR A 196 7.53 -19.27 12.98
CA TYR A 196 7.31 -18.83 14.36
C TYR A 196 6.02 -19.40 14.96
N ILE A 197 4.91 -19.38 14.22
CA ILE A 197 3.65 -19.98 14.68
C ILE A 197 3.73 -21.51 14.76
N GLY A 198 4.51 -22.15 13.87
CA GLY A 198 4.78 -23.59 13.95
C GLY A 198 5.53 -23.99 15.22
N ARG A 199 6.59 -23.24 15.58
CA ARG A 199 7.33 -23.45 16.84
C ARG A 199 6.46 -23.21 18.08
N VAL A 200 5.46 -22.34 17.99
CA VAL A 200 4.46 -22.14 19.05
C VAL A 200 3.60 -23.39 19.21
N LYS A 201 3.06 -23.94 18.13
CA LYS A 201 2.21 -25.14 18.17
C LYS A 201 2.98 -26.38 18.61
N ILE A 202 4.14 -26.63 18.01
CA ILE A 202 4.86 -27.90 18.13
C ILE A 202 5.81 -27.91 19.34
N ASP A 203 6.60 -26.85 19.56
CA ASP A 203 7.54 -26.79 20.69
C ASP A 203 6.98 -26.09 21.93
N GLY A 204 5.70 -25.70 21.93
CA GLY A 204 5.08 -24.96 23.03
C GLY A 204 5.76 -23.62 23.33
N LYS A 205 6.32 -22.94 22.32
CA LYS A 205 6.94 -21.62 22.53
C LYS A 205 5.93 -20.60 23.06
N ASN A 206 6.43 -19.68 23.87
CA ASN A 206 5.64 -18.69 24.58
C ASN A 206 5.28 -17.47 23.70
N LEU A 207 4.48 -16.57 24.27
CA LEU A 207 4.06 -15.33 23.62
C LEU A 207 5.23 -14.44 23.16
N GLN A 208 6.30 -14.37 23.95
CA GLN A 208 7.49 -13.57 23.62
C GLN A 208 8.18 -14.04 22.33
N TRP A 209 8.20 -15.36 22.09
CA TRP A 209 8.70 -15.92 20.83
C TRP A 209 7.87 -15.45 19.64
N MET A 210 6.54 -15.48 19.77
CA MET A 210 5.63 -15.02 18.73
C MET A 210 5.76 -13.51 18.47
N LEU A 211 5.90 -12.70 19.53
CA LEU A 211 6.15 -11.27 19.42
C LEU A 211 7.47 -10.97 18.71
N GLY A 212 8.53 -11.71 19.04
CA GLY A 212 9.83 -11.60 18.35
C GLY A 212 9.72 -11.95 16.87
N GLY A 213 8.98 -13.01 16.53
CA GLY A 213 8.69 -13.39 15.15
C GLY A 213 7.93 -12.31 14.40
N LEU A 214 6.83 -11.81 14.98
CA LEU A 214 6.04 -10.72 14.41
C LEU A 214 6.88 -9.46 14.20
N ALA A 215 7.72 -9.09 15.17
CA ALA A 215 8.62 -7.95 15.03
C ALA A 215 9.61 -8.12 13.87
N ILE A 216 10.21 -9.30 13.72
CA ILE A 216 11.15 -9.59 12.63
C ILE A 216 10.47 -9.48 11.26
N VAL A 217 9.30 -10.12 11.08
CA VAL A 217 8.62 -10.06 9.79
C VAL A 217 8.09 -8.66 9.49
N THR A 218 7.62 -7.95 10.52
CA THR A 218 7.14 -6.57 10.39
C THR A 218 8.27 -5.64 9.98
N LEU A 219 9.42 -5.71 10.66
CA LEU A 219 10.60 -4.90 10.31
C LEU A 219 11.12 -5.24 8.92
N GLY A 220 11.13 -6.52 8.52
CA GLY A 220 11.49 -6.94 7.17
C GLY A 220 10.57 -6.31 6.11
N SER A 221 9.25 -6.36 6.34
CA SER A 221 8.28 -5.72 5.45
C SER A 221 8.44 -4.20 5.43
N SER A 222 8.71 -3.56 6.57
CA SER A 222 8.98 -2.11 6.65
C SER A 222 10.20 -1.72 5.84
N ILE A 223 11.30 -2.46 5.99
CA ILE A 223 12.55 -2.22 5.24
C ILE A 223 12.27 -2.30 3.75
N TYR A 224 11.55 -3.33 3.28
CA TYR A 224 11.17 -3.45 1.87
C TYR A 224 10.34 -2.26 1.40
N LEU A 225 9.26 -1.94 2.10
CA LEU A 225 8.32 -0.88 1.71
C LEU A 225 8.99 0.50 1.69
N VAL A 226 9.86 0.79 2.65
CA VAL A 226 10.57 2.08 2.71
C VAL A 226 11.71 2.11 1.70
N ALA A 227 12.57 1.10 1.67
CA ALA A 227 13.72 1.11 0.75
C ALA A 227 13.27 1.13 -0.72
N SER A 228 12.25 0.36 -1.09
CA SER A 228 11.71 0.39 -2.46
C SER A 228 11.21 1.79 -2.85
N ARG A 229 10.53 2.50 -1.93
CA ARG A 229 10.04 3.87 -2.18
C ARG A 229 11.17 4.89 -2.25
N GLU A 230 12.11 4.85 -1.32
CA GLU A 230 13.18 5.84 -1.22
C GLU A 230 14.18 5.71 -2.36
N VAL A 231 14.55 4.47 -2.74
CA VAL A 231 15.41 4.23 -3.90
C VAL A 231 14.73 4.66 -5.20
N SER A 232 13.42 4.40 -5.33
CA SER A 232 12.66 4.87 -6.50
C SER A 232 12.50 6.40 -6.57
N ARG A 233 12.60 7.10 -5.43
CA ARG A 233 12.55 8.56 -5.35
C ARG A 233 13.88 9.21 -5.72
N SER A 234 15.01 8.60 -5.33
CA SER A 234 16.32 9.22 -5.46
C SER A 234 17.03 8.99 -6.80
N LEU A 235 16.62 7.98 -7.58
CA LEU A 235 17.33 7.53 -8.78
C LEU A 235 16.51 7.57 -10.07
N GLU A 236 15.49 8.43 -10.14
CA GLU A 236 14.44 8.40 -11.17
C GLU A 236 13.60 7.11 -11.11
N PHE A 237 12.34 7.18 -11.55
CA PHE A 237 11.43 6.03 -11.42
C PHE A 237 11.88 4.87 -12.32
N ASN A 238 12.48 3.84 -11.71
CA ASN A 238 12.96 2.66 -12.40
C ASN A 238 12.59 1.36 -11.63
N PRO A 239 11.76 0.47 -12.22
CA PRO A 239 11.29 -0.74 -11.54
C PRO A 239 12.41 -1.73 -11.20
N TRP A 240 13.57 -1.66 -11.87
CA TRP A 240 14.70 -2.56 -11.57
C TRP A 240 15.28 -2.37 -10.17
N TYR A 241 15.16 -1.17 -9.60
CA TYR A 241 15.66 -0.90 -8.26
C TYR A 241 14.84 -1.58 -7.17
N SER A 242 13.51 -1.64 -7.31
CA SER A 242 12.66 -2.36 -6.36
C SER A 242 12.96 -3.86 -6.37
N LEU A 243 13.27 -4.43 -7.55
CA LEU A 243 13.70 -5.81 -7.69
C LEU A 243 15.03 -6.08 -7.00
N GLY A 244 16.00 -5.17 -7.13
CA GLY A 244 17.27 -5.25 -6.41
C GLY A 244 17.07 -5.33 -4.89
N VAL A 245 16.24 -4.45 -4.34
CA VAL A 245 15.88 -4.45 -2.90
C VAL A 245 15.18 -5.76 -2.51
N ALA A 246 14.20 -6.20 -3.31
CA ALA A 246 13.44 -7.42 -3.05
C ALA A 246 14.34 -8.66 -3.04
N LEU A 247 15.27 -8.79 -4.00
CA LEU A 247 16.21 -9.90 -4.09
C LEU A 247 17.16 -9.95 -2.89
N VAL A 248 17.74 -8.81 -2.50
CA VAL A 248 18.64 -8.72 -1.34
C VAL A 248 17.91 -9.12 -0.07
N LEU A 249 16.74 -8.55 0.19
CA LEU A 249 15.96 -8.88 1.38
C LEU A 249 15.56 -10.36 1.38
N THR A 250 15.06 -10.86 0.25
CA THR A 250 14.64 -12.26 0.14
C THR A 250 15.80 -13.22 0.33
N ALA A 251 16.99 -12.91 -0.19
CA ALA A 251 18.19 -13.73 0.02
C ALA A 251 18.59 -13.77 1.50
N ILE A 252 18.57 -12.64 2.20
CA ILE A 252 18.84 -12.55 3.64
C ILE A 252 17.81 -13.38 4.42
N VAL A 253 16.52 -13.13 4.19
CA VAL A 253 15.42 -13.81 4.89
C VAL A 253 15.45 -15.31 4.63
N THR A 254 15.67 -15.74 3.39
CA THR A 254 15.77 -17.16 3.02
C THR A 254 17.00 -17.81 3.63
N GLY A 255 18.15 -17.12 3.67
CA GLY A 255 19.35 -17.62 4.33
C GLY A 255 19.15 -17.85 5.83
N VAL A 256 18.49 -16.90 6.51
CA VAL A 256 18.12 -17.00 7.93
C VAL A 256 17.11 -18.13 8.15
N LEU A 257 16.07 -18.22 7.32
CA LEU A 257 15.06 -19.29 7.37
C LEU A 257 15.73 -20.65 7.15
N TYR A 258 16.62 -20.79 6.17
CA TYR A 258 17.34 -22.03 5.90
C TYR A 258 18.23 -22.45 7.07
N TYR A 259 18.89 -21.50 7.73
CA TYR A 259 19.65 -21.76 8.96
C TYR A 259 18.75 -22.31 10.07
N PHE A 260 17.58 -21.71 10.30
CA PHE A 260 16.62 -22.17 11.30
C PHE A 260 15.96 -23.50 10.93
N TYR A 261 15.58 -23.67 9.66
CA TYR A 261 15.03 -24.89 9.10
C TYR A 261 16.00 -26.06 9.32
N ARG A 262 17.26 -25.92 8.91
CA ARG A 262 18.27 -26.96 9.12
C ARG A 262 18.42 -27.31 10.59
N ARG A 263 18.37 -26.32 11.48
CA ARG A 263 18.46 -26.54 12.93
C ARG A 263 17.21 -27.24 13.49
N ALA A 264 16.04 -26.97 12.94
CA ALA A 264 14.78 -27.62 13.31
C ALA A 264 14.74 -29.07 12.82
N THR A 265 15.07 -29.33 11.55
CA THR A 265 15.12 -30.69 11.00
C THR A 265 16.12 -31.58 11.74
N LEU A 266 17.27 -31.04 12.16
CA LEU A 266 18.24 -31.77 12.99
C LEU A 266 17.69 -32.15 14.39
N ARG A 267 16.66 -31.46 14.89
CA ARG A 267 15.96 -31.84 16.12
C ARG A 267 14.97 -32.96 15.86
N ASP A 268 14.22 -32.89 14.77
CA ASP A 268 13.22 -33.89 14.41
C ASP A 268 13.87 -35.25 14.07
N THR A 269 15.07 -35.25 13.48
CA THR A 269 15.84 -36.47 13.20
C THR A 269 16.65 -36.98 14.42
N GLY A 270 16.48 -36.39 15.61
CA GLY A 270 17.16 -36.83 16.84
C GLY A 270 18.66 -36.55 16.91
N ALA A 271 19.23 -35.78 15.98
CA ALA A 271 20.66 -35.46 15.92
C ALA A 271 21.09 -34.40 16.95
N LEU A 272 20.14 -33.63 17.48
CA LEU A 272 20.34 -32.74 18.62
C LEU A 272 19.69 -33.38 19.85
N GLN A 273 20.50 -33.96 20.73
CA GLN A 273 20.07 -34.42 22.06
C GLN A 273 19.70 -33.22 22.94
N THR A 274 18.45 -32.75 22.84
CA THR A 274 17.84 -31.94 23.89
C THR A 274 16.63 -32.67 24.41
N VAL A 275 16.74 -33.07 25.69
CA VAL A 275 15.73 -33.76 26.48
C VAL A 275 14.42 -32.96 26.50
N SER A 276 13.31 -33.71 26.46
CA SER A 276 11.91 -33.30 26.61
C SER A 276 11.23 -32.70 25.37
N MET A 277 10.48 -33.54 24.66
CA MET A 277 9.15 -33.22 24.06
C MET A 277 8.47 -34.40 23.35
N ALA A 278 8.89 -35.65 23.59
CA ALA A 278 8.25 -36.83 23.00
C ALA A 278 6.82 -37.14 23.53
N ILE A 279 6.31 -36.41 24.53
CA ILE A 279 5.03 -36.76 25.18
C ILE A 279 3.83 -35.97 24.63
N ASN A 280 4.02 -34.75 24.09
CA ASN A 280 2.90 -33.93 23.61
C ASN A 280 2.76 -33.87 22.08
N ALA A 281 3.77 -34.26 21.30
CA ALA A 281 3.70 -34.23 19.83
C ALA A 281 2.68 -35.22 19.24
N ARG A 282 2.15 -36.18 20.04
CA ARG A 282 1.15 -37.16 19.60
C ARG A 282 -0.24 -36.98 20.19
N SER A 283 -0.45 -36.08 21.16
CA SER A 283 -1.81 -35.80 21.60
C SER A 283 -2.43 -34.80 20.61
N LYS A 284 -3.40 -35.27 19.82
CA LYS A 284 -4.24 -34.44 18.92
C LYS A 284 -5.09 -33.38 19.66
N VAL A 285 -4.82 -33.15 20.94
CA VAL A 285 -5.55 -32.25 21.81
C VAL A 285 -4.71 -30.98 21.91
N MET A 286 -5.09 -29.95 21.15
CA MET A 286 -4.53 -28.62 21.35
C MET A 286 -4.75 -28.20 22.81
N PRO A 287 -3.73 -27.69 23.52
CA PRO A 287 -3.97 -27.01 24.78
C PRO A 287 -4.90 -25.83 24.51
N TRP A 288 -6.13 -25.89 25.03
CA TRP A 288 -7.19 -24.90 24.81
C TRP A 288 -6.74 -23.44 25.11
N ASP A 289 -5.68 -23.26 25.91
CA ASP A 289 -5.05 -21.98 26.26
C ASP A 289 -4.28 -21.31 25.08
N ILE A 290 -3.77 -22.08 24.10
CA ILE A 290 -3.07 -21.51 22.93
C ILE A 290 -4.02 -20.61 22.12
N HIS A 291 -5.29 -20.96 22.00
CA HIS A 291 -6.24 -20.14 21.26
C HIS A 291 -6.37 -18.73 21.87
N GLN A 292 -6.53 -18.65 23.18
CA GLN A 292 -6.80 -17.39 23.86
C GLN A 292 -5.59 -16.44 23.84
N ARG A 293 -4.36 -16.94 24.05
CA ARG A 293 -3.17 -16.08 24.19
C ARG A 293 -2.77 -15.32 22.92
N TYR A 294 -3.01 -15.91 21.74
CA TYR A 294 -2.54 -15.34 20.48
C TYR A 294 -3.59 -14.48 19.76
N ASP A 295 -4.88 -14.66 20.07
CA ASP A 295 -5.93 -13.77 19.55
C ASP A 295 -5.77 -12.35 20.09
N PHE A 296 -5.47 -12.20 21.38
CA PHE A 296 -5.18 -10.88 21.96
C PHE A 296 -3.96 -10.21 21.32
N LEU A 297 -2.96 -10.98 20.88
CA LEU A 297 -1.79 -10.43 20.18
C LEU A 297 -2.17 -9.89 18.80
N LEU A 298 -2.93 -10.66 18.02
CA LEU A 298 -3.36 -10.24 16.68
C LEU A 298 -4.31 -9.03 16.77
N ILE A 299 -5.27 -9.07 17.70
CA ILE A 299 -6.20 -7.97 17.95
C ILE A 299 -5.45 -6.74 18.47
N GLY A 300 -4.54 -6.91 19.44
CA GLY A 300 -3.74 -5.82 20.00
C GLY A 300 -2.86 -5.14 18.95
N ALA A 301 -2.23 -5.91 18.07
CA ALA A 301 -1.43 -5.37 16.97
C ALA A 301 -2.29 -4.62 15.93
N ALA A 302 -3.49 -5.14 15.62
CA ALA A 302 -4.44 -4.44 14.75
C ALA A 302 -4.97 -3.13 15.37
N LEU A 303 -5.29 -3.14 16.67
CA LEU A 303 -5.71 -1.93 17.39
C LEU A 303 -4.59 -0.89 17.47
N LEU A 304 -3.35 -1.32 17.71
CA LEU A 304 -2.19 -0.44 17.69
C LEU A 304 -2.02 0.21 16.32
N ALA A 305 -2.10 -0.56 15.24
CA ALA A 305 -2.02 -0.03 13.89
C ALA A 305 -3.12 1.00 13.61
N ALA A 306 -4.37 0.69 13.97
CA ALA A 306 -5.50 1.61 13.82
C ALA A 306 -5.31 2.91 14.63
N ALA A 307 -4.82 2.81 15.86
CA ALA A 307 -4.56 3.98 16.71
C ALA A 307 -3.48 4.89 16.13
N VAL A 308 -2.38 4.33 15.60
CA VAL A 308 -1.31 5.10 14.95
C VAL A 308 -1.80 5.72 13.64
N ALA A 309 -2.58 4.99 12.84
CA ALA A 309 -3.18 5.51 11.60
C ALA A 309 -4.12 6.70 11.86
N VAL A 310 -5.03 6.57 12.82
CA VAL A 310 -5.94 7.66 13.21
C VAL A 310 -5.15 8.84 13.78
N GLY A 311 -4.21 8.60 14.70
CA GLY A 311 -3.40 9.65 15.32
C GLY A 311 -2.57 10.44 14.30
N SER A 312 -1.90 9.75 13.37
CA SER A 312 -1.11 10.40 12.31
C SER A 312 -1.98 11.22 11.37
N SER A 313 -3.14 10.69 10.97
CA SER A 313 -4.08 11.42 10.12
C SER A 313 -4.65 12.67 10.80
N LEU A 314 -4.99 12.61 12.09
CA LEU A 314 -5.48 13.77 12.84
C LEU A 314 -4.40 14.84 12.99
N THR A 315 -3.14 14.42 13.15
CA THR A 315 -2.01 15.34 13.27
C THR A 315 -1.76 16.09 11.95
N LEU A 316 -1.80 15.40 10.81
CA LEU A 316 -1.55 16.04 9.51
C LEU A 316 -2.70 16.92 9.01
N ASN A 317 -3.94 16.61 9.39
CA ASN A 317 -5.07 17.47 9.03
C ASN A 317 -5.14 18.76 9.87
N THR A 318 -4.38 18.85 10.97
CA THR A 318 -4.32 20.04 11.82
C THR A 318 -3.09 20.91 11.55
N GLN A 319 -2.03 20.37 10.94
CA GLN A 319 -0.87 21.16 10.53
C GLN A 319 -1.10 21.81 9.17
N ALA A 320 -0.61 23.04 9.02
CA ALA A 320 -0.63 23.78 7.78
C ALA A 320 0.79 23.93 7.25
N GLU A 321 1.00 23.62 5.97
CA GLU A 321 2.21 23.95 5.23
C GLU A 321 2.00 25.25 4.47
N ARG A 322 3.09 25.98 4.20
CA ARG A 322 3.06 27.18 3.35
C ARG A 322 3.55 26.83 1.95
N TYR A 323 2.85 27.36 0.96
CA TYR A 323 3.32 27.41 -0.42
C TYR A 323 4.23 28.64 -0.61
N GLU A 324 5.45 28.37 -1.08
CA GLU A 324 6.49 29.36 -1.43
C GLU A 324 7.10 28.96 -2.78
N GLY A 325 6.28 28.99 -3.84
CA GLY A 325 6.68 28.62 -5.21
C GLY A 325 6.62 29.78 -6.20
N ASP A 326 6.29 29.47 -7.45
CA ASP A 326 6.38 30.39 -8.59
C ASP A 326 5.20 31.38 -8.72
N LEU A 327 4.09 31.15 -8.01
CA LEU A 327 2.95 32.09 -8.01
C LEU A 327 3.32 33.40 -7.30
N ALA A 328 2.73 34.52 -7.75
CA ALA A 328 2.90 35.84 -7.12
C ALA A 328 2.21 36.00 -5.75
N LEU A 329 1.94 34.89 -5.05
CA LEU A 329 1.39 34.86 -3.71
C LEU A 329 1.94 33.70 -2.89
N THR A 330 1.90 33.84 -1.58
CA THR A 330 2.08 32.74 -0.63
C THR A 330 0.78 32.47 0.11
N PHE A 331 0.54 31.22 0.49
CA PHE A 331 -0.65 30.82 1.23
C PHE A 331 -0.39 29.53 2.00
N ALA A 332 -1.24 29.25 2.99
CA ALA A 332 -1.20 28.05 3.79
C ALA A 332 -2.24 27.04 3.30
N TYR A 333 -1.88 25.76 3.31
CA TYR A 333 -2.75 24.65 2.98
C TYR A 333 -2.54 23.49 3.98
N PRO A 334 -3.50 22.59 4.18
CA PRO A 334 -3.34 21.50 5.13
C PRO A 334 -2.22 20.55 4.69
N SER A 335 -1.27 20.26 5.58
CA SER A 335 -0.07 19.46 5.26
C SER A 335 -0.40 18.03 4.84
N GLY A 336 -1.57 17.51 5.23
CA GLY A 336 -2.08 16.20 4.80
C GLY A 336 -2.53 16.11 3.34
N TRP A 337 -2.65 17.23 2.62
CA TRP A 337 -3.15 17.25 1.24
C TRP A 337 -2.03 16.95 0.24
N VAL A 338 -2.35 16.18 -0.80
CA VAL A 338 -1.36 15.82 -1.83
C VAL A 338 -1.29 16.94 -2.87
N VAL A 339 -0.12 17.58 -2.96
CA VAL A 339 0.18 18.63 -3.94
C VAL A 339 0.69 17.98 -5.22
N ASN A 340 0.08 18.31 -6.35
CA ASN A 340 0.64 18.07 -7.68
C ASN A 340 1.27 19.38 -8.14
N ALA A 341 2.60 19.42 -8.28
CA ALA A 341 3.33 20.67 -8.48
C ALA A 341 3.27 21.19 -9.94
N ASP A 342 2.97 22.49 -10.04
CA ASP A 342 3.45 23.53 -10.97
C ASP A 342 3.93 23.09 -12.37
N GLU A 343 2.98 22.89 -13.28
CA GLU A 343 3.23 23.11 -14.72
C GLU A 343 2.26 24.18 -15.22
N GLY A 344 2.76 25.40 -15.45
CA GLY A 344 2.01 26.45 -16.18
C GLY A 344 1.26 27.50 -15.35
N GLY A 345 1.66 27.77 -14.10
CA GLY A 345 1.05 28.84 -13.28
C GLY A 345 -0.20 28.39 -12.51
N GLU A 346 -0.30 27.09 -12.23
CA GLU A 346 -1.39 26.48 -11.49
C GLU A 346 -0.84 25.56 -10.39
N TRP A 347 -1.29 25.81 -9.17
CA TRP A 347 -1.05 24.95 -8.01
C TRP A 347 -2.32 24.17 -7.67
N LEU A 348 -2.19 22.87 -7.40
CA LEU A 348 -3.31 22.01 -7.06
C LEU A 348 -2.96 21.07 -5.90
N ALA A 349 -3.85 21.00 -4.90
CA ALA A 349 -3.79 20.05 -3.80
C ALA A 349 -5.10 19.28 -3.61
N ARG A 350 -5.03 18.00 -3.24
CA ARG A 350 -6.22 17.15 -3.02
C ARG A 350 -6.23 16.47 -1.65
N GLU A 351 -7.40 16.43 -1.02
CA GLU A 351 -7.66 15.61 0.18
C GLU A 351 -8.04 14.18 -0.24
N LEU A 352 -7.09 13.25 -0.21
CA LEU A 352 -7.36 11.86 -0.59
C LEU A 352 -8.05 11.04 0.53
N THR A 353 -8.14 11.63 1.72
CA THR A 353 -8.49 10.95 2.98
C THR A 353 -9.97 11.07 3.35
N GLY A 354 -10.65 12.11 2.88
CA GLY A 354 -12.07 12.32 3.15
C GLY A 354 -12.99 11.27 2.50
N PRO A 355 -14.23 11.11 3.00
CA PRO A 355 -15.30 10.38 2.31
C PRO A 355 -15.59 11.02 0.93
N GLY A 356 -16.38 10.34 0.10
CA GLY A 356 -16.75 10.82 -1.24
C GLY A 356 -15.91 10.21 -2.37
N THR A 357 -16.54 10.05 -3.54
CA THR A 357 -15.92 9.56 -4.77
C THR A 357 -15.12 10.67 -5.46
N ILE A 358 -15.69 11.89 -5.53
CA ILE A 358 -14.96 13.09 -5.91
C ILE A 358 -14.30 13.67 -4.66
N LYS A 359 -12.97 13.65 -4.62
CA LYS A 359 -12.19 14.13 -3.49
C LYS A 359 -12.16 15.65 -3.41
N PRO A 360 -12.11 16.25 -2.21
CA PRO A 360 -11.89 17.67 -2.05
C PRO A 360 -10.59 18.14 -2.72
N VAL A 361 -10.64 19.23 -3.47
CA VAL A 361 -9.52 19.82 -4.22
C VAL A 361 -9.42 21.30 -3.91
N LEU A 362 -8.21 21.77 -3.67
CA LEU A 362 -7.83 23.17 -3.64
C LEU A 362 -6.98 23.45 -4.88
N GLN A 363 -7.28 24.54 -5.56
CA GLN A 363 -6.58 24.95 -6.77
C GLN A 363 -6.34 26.46 -6.68
N VAL A 364 -5.14 26.89 -7.06
CA VAL A 364 -4.78 28.30 -7.14
C VAL A 364 -4.13 28.52 -8.49
N SER A 365 -4.67 29.42 -9.30
CA SER A 365 -4.13 29.72 -10.62
C SER A 365 -3.91 31.22 -10.79
N GLU A 366 -2.89 31.57 -11.55
CA GLU A 366 -2.56 32.95 -11.89
C GLU A 366 -2.75 33.17 -13.40
N ASN A 367 -3.68 34.06 -13.76
CA ASN A 367 -4.03 34.34 -15.14
C ASN A 367 -3.77 35.80 -15.47
N LYS A 368 -3.17 36.09 -16.62
CA LYS A 368 -2.96 37.47 -17.08
C LYS A 368 -4.30 38.14 -17.43
N SER A 369 -4.45 39.38 -17.01
CA SER A 369 -5.60 40.25 -17.28
C SER A 369 -5.14 41.56 -17.90
N ARG A 370 -6.08 42.37 -18.41
CA ARG A 370 -5.77 43.76 -18.79
C ARG A 370 -5.84 44.64 -17.56
N ALA A 371 -4.85 45.53 -17.38
CA ALA A 371 -4.65 46.43 -16.25
C ALA A 371 -5.91 47.16 -15.74
N ASP A 372 -6.87 47.48 -16.62
CA ASP A 372 -8.08 48.26 -16.29
C ASP A 372 -9.38 47.43 -16.27
N SER A 373 -9.29 46.10 -16.20
CA SER A 373 -10.48 45.26 -16.24
C SER A 373 -11.20 45.26 -14.88
N ASP A 374 -12.50 45.55 -14.90
CA ASP A 374 -13.35 45.46 -13.72
C ASP A 374 -13.40 44.02 -13.18
N LEU A 375 -13.18 43.84 -11.88
CA LEU A 375 -13.14 42.54 -11.21
C LEU A 375 -14.46 41.78 -11.38
N GLN A 376 -15.61 42.48 -11.38
CA GLN A 376 -16.92 41.85 -11.63
C GLN A 376 -17.00 41.25 -13.04
N VAL A 377 -16.49 41.97 -14.03
CA VAL A 377 -16.46 41.50 -15.42
C VAL A 377 -15.49 40.33 -15.59
N LEU A 378 -14.34 40.38 -14.91
CA LEU A 378 -13.38 39.28 -14.92
C LEU A 378 -13.96 38.02 -14.28
N ALA A 379 -14.54 38.14 -13.09
CA ALA A 379 -15.19 37.01 -12.40
C ALA A 379 -16.29 36.40 -13.27
N ALA A 380 -17.15 37.22 -13.88
CA ALA A 380 -18.18 36.73 -14.79
C ALA A 380 -17.61 35.97 -16.01
N ASN A 381 -16.51 36.47 -16.60
CA ASN A 381 -15.84 35.78 -17.71
C ASN A 381 -15.25 34.43 -17.30
N PHE A 382 -14.58 34.33 -16.16
CA PHE A 382 -14.04 33.06 -15.66
C PHE A 382 -15.16 32.08 -15.27
N THR A 383 -16.25 32.56 -14.67
CA THR A 383 -17.43 31.73 -14.41
C THR A 383 -18.06 31.19 -15.69
N ALA A 384 -18.10 31.98 -16.78
CA ALA A 384 -18.58 31.50 -18.08
C ALA A 384 -17.68 30.41 -18.69
N ILE A 385 -16.37 30.42 -18.42
CA ILE A 385 -15.46 29.34 -18.81
C ILE A 385 -15.81 28.06 -18.05
N LEU A 386 -16.09 28.15 -16.75
CA LEU A 386 -16.53 27.00 -15.95
C LEU A 386 -17.85 26.42 -16.46
N ASP A 387 -18.82 27.27 -16.78
CA ASP A 387 -20.10 26.84 -17.36
C ASP A 387 -19.92 26.07 -18.67
N ALA A 388 -18.98 26.51 -19.52
CA ALA A 388 -18.66 25.81 -20.76
C ALA A 388 -17.94 24.46 -20.55
N GLU A 389 -17.14 24.33 -19.47
CA GLU A 389 -16.35 23.13 -19.20
C GLU A 389 -17.09 22.07 -18.36
N LYS A 390 -18.03 22.49 -17.51
CA LYS A 390 -18.65 21.63 -16.50
C LYS A 390 -20.08 21.26 -16.91
N ALA A 391 -20.39 19.96 -16.89
CA ALA A 391 -21.71 19.50 -17.27
C ALA A 391 -22.78 19.94 -16.25
N LEU A 392 -23.89 20.50 -16.74
CA LEU A 392 -25.02 20.98 -15.91
C LEU A 392 -24.58 21.96 -14.82
N PHE A 393 -23.70 22.90 -15.18
CA PHE A 393 -23.24 23.95 -14.28
C PHE A 393 -24.38 24.87 -13.86
N VAL A 394 -24.39 25.25 -12.59
CA VAL A 394 -25.33 26.19 -11.99
C VAL A 394 -24.56 27.08 -11.02
N GLU A 395 -24.55 28.39 -11.29
CA GLU A 395 -24.16 29.40 -10.31
C GLU A 395 -25.23 29.48 -9.21
N LEU A 396 -24.80 29.34 -7.96
CA LEU A 396 -25.67 29.34 -6.79
C LEU A 396 -25.78 30.75 -6.19
N ASP A 397 -24.64 31.39 -5.96
CA ASP A 397 -24.55 32.77 -5.51
C ASP A 397 -23.20 33.40 -5.88
N SER A 398 -23.15 34.72 -5.81
CA SER A 398 -21.95 35.53 -5.94
C SER A 398 -21.92 36.59 -4.84
N THR A 399 -20.78 36.74 -4.17
CA THR A 399 -20.59 37.65 -3.04
C THR A 399 -19.27 38.40 -3.15
N GLU A 400 -19.29 39.67 -2.73
CA GLU A 400 -18.08 40.47 -2.59
C GLU A 400 -17.46 40.26 -1.21
N LEU A 401 -16.15 40.08 -1.15
CA LEU A 401 -15.38 39.95 0.08
C LEU A 401 -14.00 40.57 -0.08
N GLU A 402 -13.19 40.49 0.98
CA GLU A 402 -11.81 41.00 0.97
C GLU A 402 -10.83 39.84 1.24
N VAL A 403 -9.79 39.73 0.42
CA VAL A 403 -8.68 38.78 0.63
C VAL A 403 -7.38 39.57 0.70
N ALA A 404 -6.66 39.44 1.82
CA ALA A 404 -5.37 40.09 2.04
C ALA A 404 -5.36 41.61 1.73
N GLY A 405 -6.44 42.32 2.07
CA GLY A 405 -6.56 43.77 1.83
C GLY A 405 -7.09 44.16 0.46
N GLN A 406 -7.36 43.19 -0.43
CA GLN A 406 -7.82 43.44 -1.80
C GLN A 406 -9.29 43.03 -1.99
N PRO A 407 -10.08 43.80 -2.77
CA PRO A 407 -11.41 43.40 -3.17
C PRO A 407 -11.38 42.05 -3.90
N ALA A 408 -12.34 41.20 -3.57
CA ALA A 408 -12.47 39.86 -4.10
C ALA A 408 -13.92 39.54 -4.43
N ILE A 409 -14.14 38.69 -5.43
CA ILE A 409 -15.46 38.15 -5.75
C ILE A 409 -15.42 36.65 -5.56
N GLN A 410 -16.32 36.14 -4.73
CA GLN A 410 -16.51 34.72 -4.51
C GLN A 410 -17.78 34.25 -5.19
N VAL A 411 -17.66 33.20 -6.00
CA VAL A 411 -18.77 32.57 -6.72
C VAL A 411 -18.93 31.14 -6.18
N ASN A 412 -20.11 30.83 -5.66
CA ASN A 412 -20.50 29.47 -5.31
C ASN A 412 -21.25 28.84 -6.48
N TYR A 413 -20.94 27.60 -6.80
CA TYR A 413 -21.55 26.89 -7.92
C TYR A 413 -21.71 25.40 -7.65
N SER A 414 -22.45 24.74 -8.53
CA SER A 414 -22.56 23.27 -8.56
C SER A 414 -22.60 22.76 -10.00
N TYR A 415 -22.17 21.51 -10.19
CA TYR A 415 -22.21 20.84 -11.48
C TYR A 415 -22.32 19.32 -11.33
N ALA A 416 -22.62 18.62 -12.42
CA ALA A 416 -22.67 17.16 -12.47
C ALA A 416 -21.33 16.59 -12.95
N ALA A 417 -20.76 15.67 -12.18
CA ALA A 417 -19.55 14.93 -12.54
C ALA A 417 -19.86 13.44 -12.75
N GLN A 418 -19.31 12.86 -13.81
CA GLN A 418 -19.45 11.42 -14.05
C GLN A 418 -18.42 10.64 -13.24
N THR A 419 -18.86 9.60 -12.53
CA THR A 419 -17.96 8.64 -11.85
C THR A 419 -18.22 7.21 -12.34
N ALA A 420 -17.32 6.29 -12.00
CA ALA A 420 -17.50 4.86 -12.27
C ALA A 420 -18.77 4.27 -11.61
N SER A 421 -19.24 4.88 -10.51
CA SER A 421 -20.43 4.47 -9.77
C SER A 421 -21.72 5.19 -10.22
N GLY A 422 -21.64 6.09 -11.19
CA GLY A 422 -22.73 6.93 -11.66
C GLY A 422 -22.45 8.44 -11.53
N PRO A 423 -23.37 9.29 -12.02
CA PRO A 423 -23.22 10.75 -11.90
C PRO A 423 -23.36 11.18 -10.43
N VAL A 424 -22.53 12.13 -10.01
CA VAL A 424 -22.56 12.75 -8.68
C VAL A 424 -22.58 14.27 -8.81
N VAL A 425 -23.15 14.95 -7.82
CA VAL A 425 -23.13 16.42 -7.76
C VAL A 425 -21.85 16.88 -7.07
N VAL A 426 -21.15 17.81 -7.71
CA VAL A 426 -19.98 18.50 -7.16
C VAL A 426 -20.40 19.93 -6.81
N ARG A 427 -19.98 20.40 -5.64
CA ARG A 427 -20.08 21.80 -5.25
C ARG A 427 -18.70 22.45 -5.33
N GLY A 428 -18.67 23.68 -5.79
CA GLY A 428 -17.47 24.47 -5.91
C GLY A 428 -17.66 25.87 -5.36
N VAL A 429 -16.57 26.44 -4.87
CA VAL A 429 -16.45 27.85 -4.53
C VAL A 429 -15.15 28.37 -5.12
N GLU A 430 -15.21 29.52 -5.76
CA GLU A 430 -14.03 30.14 -6.38
C GLU A 430 -13.99 31.62 -6.07
N THR A 431 -12.83 32.08 -5.61
CA THR A 431 -12.59 33.47 -5.21
C THR A 431 -11.57 34.07 -6.15
N TYR A 432 -11.98 35.15 -6.81
CA TYR A 432 -11.16 35.91 -7.75
C TYR A 432 -10.64 37.18 -7.08
N VAL A 433 -9.35 37.44 -7.23
CA VAL A 433 -8.66 38.65 -6.73
C VAL A 433 -7.74 39.20 -7.81
N THR A 434 -7.68 40.52 -7.96
CA THR A 434 -6.74 41.19 -8.85
C THR A 434 -5.46 41.55 -8.14
N ASN A 435 -4.31 41.08 -8.64
CA ASN A 435 -2.99 41.50 -8.17
C ASN A 435 -2.18 42.09 -9.35
N GLY A 436 -2.11 43.42 -9.44
CA GLY A 436 -1.51 44.11 -10.58
C GLY A 436 -2.22 43.76 -11.90
N ASP A 437 -1.48 43.29 -12.89
CA ASP A 437 -2.00 42.87 -14.19
C ASP A 437 -2.53 41.42 -14.19
N ASN A 438 -2.58 40.74 -13.04
CA ASN A 438 -2.96 39.34 -12.94
C ASN A 438 -4.27 39.17 -12.15
N VAL A 439 -5.03 38.14 -12.51
CA VAL A 439 -6.19 37.64 -11.76
C VAL A 439 -5.79 36.31 -11.15
N ILE A 440 -5.89 36.25 -9.84
CA ILE A 440 -5.66 35.06 -9.05
C ILE A 440 -7.02 34.42 -8.79
N ALA A 441 -7.17 33.17 -9.23
CA ALA A 441 -8.36 32.37 -8.98
C ALA A 441 -8.04 31.26 -7.98
N MET A 442 -8.67 31.32 -6.80
CA MET A 442 -8.53 30.34 -5.74
C MET A 442 -9.81 29.53 -5.64
N ARG A 443 -9.75 28.25 -5.97
CA ARG A 443 -10.90 27.35 -6.08
C ARG A 443 -10.85 26.25 -5.02
N TYR A 444 -12.02 25.92 -4.50
CA TYR A 444 -12.28 24.73 -3.72
C TYR A 444 -13.45 23.95 -4.30
N GLU A 445 -13.24 22.68 -4.67
CA GLU A 445 -14.29 21.78 -5.17
C GLU A 445 -14.34 20.50 -4.34
N ALA A 446 -15.54 19.95 -4.14
CA ALA A 446 -15.72 18.64 -3.54
C ALA A 446 -17.10 18.05 -3.90
N GLN A 447 -17.26 16.72 -3.73
CA GLN A 447 -18.59 16.12 -3.80
C GLN A 447 -19.55 16.80 -2.80
N ALA A 448 -20.79 17.02 -3.20
CA ALA A 448 -21.74 17.86 -2.46
C ALA A 448 -21.97 17.42 -1.00
N ASP A 449 -21.89 16.12 -0.72
CA ASP A 449 -22.06 15.51 0.61
C ASP A 449 -20.86 15.75 1.56
N VAL A 450 -19.69 16.07 1.02
CA VAL A 450 -18.46 16.31 1.80
C VAL A 450 -17.91 17.72 1.67
N PHE A 451 -18.55 18.57 0.88
CA PHE A 451 -18.15 19.96 0.63
C PHE A 451 -17.98 20.78 1.91
N GLU A 452 -18.95 20.72 2.82
CA GLU A 452 -18.91 21.49 4.07
C GLU A 452 -17.74 21.09 4.98
N ARG A 453 -17.21 19.87 4.83
CA ARG A 453 -16.09 19.37 5.64
C ARG A 453 -14.77 20.05 5.29
N GLY A 454 -14.53 20.33 4.00
CA GLY A 454 -13.28 20.94 3.54
C GLY A 454 -13.33 22.47 3.46
N LEU A 455 -14.51 23.07 3.57
CA LEU A 455 -14.68 24.53 3.53
C LEU A 455 -13.81 25.29 4.56
N PRO A 456 -13.61 24.82 5.80
CA PRO A 456 -12.68 25.49 6.73
C PRO A 456 -11.22 25.48 6.26
N ALA A 457 -10.80 24.49 5.46
CA ALA A 457 -9.46 24.47 4.88
C ALA A 457 -9.31 25.55 3.81
N TYR A 458 -10.33 25.74 2.98
CA TYR A 458 -10.37 26.83 1.99
C TYR A 458 -10.38 28.21 2.66
N GLN A 459 -11.16 28.39 3.72
CA GLN A 459 -11.15 29.65 4.49
C GLN A 459 -9.78 29.94 5.11
N ARG A 460 -9.09 28.91 5.62
CA ARG A 460 -7.71 29.08 6.12
C ARG A 460 -6.75 29.47 5.01
N LEU A 461 -6.89 28.90 3.81
CA LEU A 461 -6.12 29.29 2.64
C LEU A 461 -6.33 30.78 2.36
N LEU A 462 -7.58 31.23 2.16
CA LEU A 462 -7.89 32.64 1.90
C LEU A 462 -7.33 33.59 2.97
N ASN A 463 -7.50 33.24 4.24
CA ASN A 463 -7.02 34.07 5.37
C ASN A 463 -5.48 34.11 5.51
N SER A 464 -4.78 33.23 4.82
CA SER A 464 -3.31 33.11 4.88
C SER A 464 -2.59 33.68 3.66
N VAL A 465 -3.35 34.14 2.66
CA VAL A 465 -2.83 34.73 1.43
C VAL A 465 -1.97 35.96 1.74
N GLN A 466 -0.81 36.04 1.10
CA GLN A 466 0.05 37.22 1.08
C GLN A 466 0.57 37.40 -0.34
N PHE A 467 0.23 38.53 -0.97
CA PHE A 467 0.75 38.90 -2.29
C PHE A 467 2.22 39.32 -2.17
N GLN A 468 3.02 38.95 -3.17
CA GLN A 468 4.46 39.27 -3.24
C GLN A 468 4.73 40.62 -3.90
#